data_AF-A0A960G701-F1
#
_entry.id   AF-A0A960G701-F1
#
_cell.length_a   1.000
_cell.length_b   1.000
_cell.length_c   1.000
_cell.angle_alpha   90.00
_cell.angle_beta   90.00
_cell.angle_gamma   90.00
#
_symmetry.space_group_name_H-M   'P 1'
#
loop_
_entity.id
_entity.type
_entity.pdbx_description
1 polymer ?
#
loop_
_entity_poly.entity_id
_entity_poly.type
_entity_poly.pdbx_seq_one_letter_code
_entity_poly.pdbx_strand_id
1 'polypeptide(L)'
;GAVIAVAAVAVAVPVGLSLGRGSGGRADSTPPVVASDSPLPGAAEGWRVETWRDLTLQVPDSWGHGSLDQWCVSADGRGPEGLAGVQRPEGFQTLVGCEPQIGYGVRFFDPGVAAPDVLGARAGEVTRFEPVDSVGALYPPGAWVGFTVTDHAGALVVAEDRAAARRVLDFAASVDVDPNNCWTSLDTTHRGEYLDADHLSICRYGGDGWLQQSELLSAEDTATALSEIGRGRVVDGSTGCAGTDDTQIVLGGQFVVTLTDQCRQGNRIALSGTLHELTERDLYWALSPGWSGGLDRSVPLPKQLRR
;
A
#
# COMPACT_ATOMS: atom_id res chain seq x y z
N GLY A 1 -39.06 -32.54 -4.53
CA GLY A 1 -37.71 -31.93 -4.54
C GLY A 1 -37.80 -30.62 -5.25
N ALA A 2 -37.45 -29.52 -4.59
CA ALA A 2 -37.48 -28.19 -5.17
C ALA A 2 -36.16 -27.92 -5.90
N VAL A 3 -36.24 -27.53 -7.17
CA VAL A 3 -35.10 -27.12 -8.00
C VAL A 3 -34.96 -25.61 -7.83
N ILE A 4 -33.88 -25.15 -7.21
CA ILE A 4 -33.55 -23.72 -7.12
C ILE A 4 -32.78 -23.35 -8.39
N ALA A 5 -33.38 -22.52 -9.22
CA ALA A 5 -32.74 -21.91 -10.38
C ALA A 5 -31.91 -20.71 -9.92
N VAL A 6 -30.59 -20.76 -10.10
CA VAL A 6 -29.70 -19.62 -9.89
C VAL A 6 -29.72 -18.78 -11.17
N ALA A 7 -30.26 -17.57 -11.09
CA ALA A 7 -30.25 -16.61 -12.19
C ALA A 7 -28.86 -15.96 -12.28
N ALA A 8 -28.17 -16.17 -13.40
CA ALA A 8 -26.95 -15.43 -13.73
C ALA A 8 -27.32 -14.01 -14.18
N VAL A 9 -26.88 -13.00 -13.43
CA VAL A 9 -27.00 -11.59 -13.83
C VAL A 9 -25.86 -11.28 -14.79
N ALA A 10 -26.16 -11.22 -16.08
CA ALA A 10 -25.24 -10.70 -17.09
C ALA A 10 -25.26 -9.17 -17.05
N VAL A 11 -24.22 -8.55 -16.49
CA VAL A 11 -24.03 -7.11 -16.56
C VAL A 11 -23.50 -6.78 -17.96
N ALA A 12 -24.36 -6.20 -18.80
CA ALA A 12 -23.96 -5.65 -20.09
C ALA A 12 -23.25 -4.32 -19.86
N VAL A 13 -21.92 -4.30 -19.98
CA VAL A 13 -21.15 -3.06 -20.01
C VAL A 13 -21.38 -2.39 -21.37
N PRO A 14 -21.92 -1.16 -21.45
CA PRO A 14 -22.05 -0.47 -22.72
C PRO A 14 -20.66 -0.11 -23.25
N VAL A 15 -20.22 -0.79 -24.30
CA VAL A 15 -19.00 -0.45 -25.05
C VAL A 15 -19.26 0.83 -25.83
N GLY A 16 -19.00 1.97 -25.20
CA GLY A 16 -18.94 3.27 -25.87
C GLY A 16 -17.64 3.37 -26.67
N LEU A 17 -17.74 3.30 -28.00
CA LEU A 17 -16.64 3.61 -28.92
C LEU A 17 -16.35 5.12 -28.89
N SER A 18 -15.43 5.56 -28.04
CA SER A 18 -14.83 6.90 -28.15
C SER A 18 -13.57 6.83 -29.03
N LEU A 19 -13.70 7.32 -30.27
CA LEU A 19 -12.56 7.62 -31.15
C LEU A 19 -11.83 8.87 -30.62
N GLY A 20 -10.95 8.67 -29.63
CA GLY A 20 -10.11 9.70 -29.02
C GLY A 20 -8.70 9.70 -29.59
N ARG A 21 -8.39 10.76 -30.31
CA ARG A 21 -7.14 11.16 -30.97
C ARG A 21 -5.90 11.05 -30.07
N GLY A 22 -4.86 10.38 -30.56
CA GLY A 22 -3.56 10.24 -29.90
C GLY A 22 -2.80 11.57 -29.74
N SER A 23 -2.09 11.68 -28.62
CA SER A 23 -1.14 12.72 -28.22
C SER A 23 -0.41 12.11 -27.01
N GLY A 24 0.86 11.74 -27.05
CA GLY A 24 2.02 12.60 -27.23
C GLY A 24 2.92 12.35 -26.02
N GLY A 25 4.18 11.97 -26.24
CA GLY A 25 5.08 11.48 -25.19
C GLY A 25 5.23 12.47 -24.02
N ARG A 26 5.08 11.95 -22.79
CA ARG A 26 5.30 12.72 -21.56
C ARG A 26 6.75 12.54 -21.13
N ALA A 27 7.60 13.44 -21.63
CA ALA A 27 8.89 13.77 -21.04
C ALA A 27 8.62 14.89 -20.01
N ASP A 28 8.59 14.50 -18.74
CA ASP A 28 8.65 15.29 -17.49
C ASP A 28 7.83 14.50 -16.45
N SER A 29 8.49 13.54 -15.82
CA SER A 29 7.91 12.71 -14.77
C SER A 29 7.82 13.53 -13.49
N THR A 30 6.71 14.25 -13.33
CA THR A 30 6.16 14.47 -11.99
C THR A 30 6.10 13.10 -11.31
N PRO A 31 6.59 12.95 -10.06
CA PRO A 31 6.47 11.69 -9.36
C PRO A 31 5.01 11.22 -9.40
N PRO A 32 4.76 9.92 -9.61
CA PRO A 32 3.40 9.40 -9.68
C PRO A 32 2.62 9.86 -8.44
N VAL A 33 1.58 10.65 -8.68
CA VAL A 33 0.66 11.09 -7.63
C VAL A 33 -0.10 9.85 -7.18
N VAL A 34 -0.03 9.56 -5.87
CA VAL A 34 -0.78 8.46 -5.26
C VAL A 34 -2.25 8.75 -5.48
N ALA A 35 -3.03 7.78 -5.94
CA ALA A 35 -4.37 8.03 -6.47
C ALA A 35 -5.42 8.40 -5.40
N SER A 36 -5.00 8.60 -4.14
CA SER A 36 -5.81 9.11 -3.03
C SER A 36 -6.17 10.61 -3.12
N ASP A 37 -6.42 11.14 -4.33
CA ASP A 37 -6.70 12.58 -4.56
C ASP A 37 -8.18 12.97 -4.39
N SER A 38 -9.07 12.02 -4.12
CA SER A 38 -10.41 12.34 -3.62
C SER A 38 -10.38 12.39 -2.09
N PRO A 39 -11.00 13.41 -1.44
CA PRO A 39 -11.09 13.43 0.01
C PRO A 39 -11.86 12.19 0.47
N LEU A 40 -11.11 11.19 0.92
CA LEU A 40 -11.68 10.01 1.55
C LEU A 40 -12.59 10.49 2.69
N PRO A 41 -13.75 9.83 2.92
CA PRO A 41 -14.58 10.13 4.07
C PRO A 41 -13.73 10.11 5.35
N GLY A 42 -13.45 11.29 5.92
CA GLY A 42 -12.67 11.44 7.15
C GLY A 42 -11.22 11.91 6.98
N ALA A 43 -10.63 11.95 5.78
CA ALA A 43 -9.32 12.57 5.55
C ALA A 43 -9.45 14.09 5.54
N ALA A 44 -8.63 14.77 6.33
CA ALA A 44 -8.58 16.23 6.29
C ALA A 44 -7.80 16.72 5.06
N GLU A 45 -8.12 17.93 4.57
CA GLU A 45 -7.35 18.57 3.49
C GLU A 45 -5.84 18.61 3.82
N GLY A 46 -5.01 18.17 2.87
CA GLY A 46 -3.56 18.03 3.03
C GLY A 46 -3.10 16.73 3.71
N TRP A 47 -3.98 15.76 3.89
CA TRP A 47 -3.69 14.47 4.54
C TRP A 47 -4.20 13.32 3.68
N ARG A 48 -3.47 12.21 3.72
CA ARG A 48 -3.89 10.93 3.15
C ARG A 48 -3.96 9.85 4.21
N VAL A 49 -4.72 8.81 3.92
CA VAL A 49 -4.87 7.63 4.77
C VAL A 49 -3.79 6.61 4.44
N GLU A 50 -3.21 6.02 5.47
CA GLU A 50 -2.32 4.87 5.36
C GLU A 50 -2.84 3.75 6.26
N THR A 51 -2.99 2.56 5.68
CA THR A 51 -3.39 1.36 6.43
C THR A 51 -2.33 0.28 6.30
N TRP A 52 -1.99 -0.39 7.40
CA TRP A 52 -1.18 -1.59 7.42
C TRP A 52 -1.74 -2.57 8.47
N ARG A 53 -2.03 -3.79 8.02
CA ARG A 53 -2.82 -4.80 8.72
C ARG A 53 -4.11 -4.19 9.24
N ASP A 54 -4.34 -4.23 10.55
CA ASP A 54 -5.52 -3.69 11.22
C ASP A 54 -5.36 -2.24 11.67
N LEU A 55 -4.24 -1.56 11.38
CA LEU A 55 -3.99 -0.18 11.83
C LEU A 55 -4.13 0.81 10.67
N THR A 56 -5.06 1.76 10.81
CA THR A 56 -5.22 2.93 9.95
C THR A 56 -4.74 4.20 10.65
N LEU A 57 -4.08 5.09 9.93
CA LEU A 57 -3.71 6.44 10.39
C LEU A 57 -3.76 7.46 9.23
N GLN A 58 -3.58 8.75 9.55
CA GLN A 58 -3.41 9.80 8.54
C GLN A 58 -2.00 10.37 8.60
N VAL A 59 -1.43 10.62 7.41
CA VAL A 59 -0.15 11.32 7.23
C VAL A 59 -0.34 12.52 6.31
N PRO A 60 0.51 13.55 6.39
CA PRO A 60 0.53 14.62 5.40
C PRO A 60 0.72 14.06 3.98
N ASP A 61 -0.04 14.57 3.02
CA ASP A 61 0.03 14.16 1.61
C ASP A 61 1.42 14.41 0.98
N SER A 62 2.13 15.41 1.49
CA SER A 62 3.52 15.73 1.14
C SER A 62 4.56 14.69 1.57
N TRP A 63 4.22 13.74 2.43
CA TRP A 63 5.16 12.70 2.84
C TRP A 63 5.35 11.69 1.71
N GLY A 64 6.58 11.31 1.41
CA GLY A 64 6.87 10.28 0.42
C GLY A 64 6.54 8.87 0.90
N HIS A 65 6.76 7.91 0.02
CA HIS A 65 6.77 6.48 0.32
C HIS A 65 8.22 5.99 0.29
N GLY A 66 8.63 5.17 1.26
CA GLY A 66 10.01 4.66 1.30
C GLY A 66 10.47 4.27 2.70
N SER A 67 11.67 3.71 2.80
CA SER A 67 12.23 3.34 4.10
C SER A 67 12.77 4.58 4.85
N LEU A 68 12.53 4.69 6.16
CA LEU A 68 13.08 5.79 6.98
C LEU A 68 14.60 5.70 7.16
N ASP A 69 15.20 4.59 6.76
CA ASP A 69 16.64 4.30 6.81
C ASP A 69 17.31 4.26 5.42
N GLN A 70 16.59 4.61 4.36
CA GLN A 70 17.18 4.64 3.03
C GLN A 70 18.02 5.91 2.83
N TRP A 71 19.34 5.67 2.73
CA TRP A 71 20.38 6.53 2.17
C TRP A 71 20.50 7.93 2.80
N CYS A 72 21.29 8.01 3.87
CA CYS A 72 21.83 9.24 4.46
C CYS A 72 20.82 10.38 4.48
N VAL A 73 19.98 10.37 5.51
CA VAL A 73 19.26 11.57 5.92
C VAL A 73 20.24 12.75 5.98
N SER A 74 19.91 13.87 5.35
CA SER A 74 20.68 15.10 5.46
C SER A 74 20.83 15.52 6.92
N ALA A 75 21.74 16.44 7.23
CA ALA A 75 21.99 16.89 8.60
C ALA A 75 20.74 17.42 9.34
N ASP A 76 19.68 17.74 8.60
CA ASP A 76 18.36 18.14 9.12
C ASP A 76 17.42 16.95 9.43
N GLY A 77 17.78 15.69 9.12
CA GLY A 77 17.01 14.49 9.40
C GLY A 77 16.07 14.03 8.27
N ARG A 78 16.20 14.58 7.06
CA ARG A 78 15.34 14.27 5.91
C ARG A 78 16.06 13.37 4.89
N GLY A 79 15.38 12.40 4.28
CA GLY A 79 16.00 11.41 3.37
C GLY A 79 16.63 12.03 2.10
N PRO A 80 17.12 11.24 1.13
CA PRO A 80 17.80 11.74 -0.07
C PRO A 80 16.90 12.61 -0.97
N GLU A 81 15.59 12.60 -0.75
CA GLU A 81 14.62 13.50 -1.38
C GLU A 81 14.15 14.66 -0.46
N GLY A 82 14.64 14.75 0.76
CA GLY A 82 14.27 15.80 1.70
C GLY A 82 12.86 15.68 2.26
N LEU A 83 12.18 14.54 2.05
CA LEU A 83 10.78 14.33 2.44
C LEU A 83 10.68 13.31 3.58
N ALA A 84 9.76 13.56 4.52
CA ALA A 84 9.36 12.55 5.48
C ALA A 84 8.67 11.38 4.76
N GLY A 85 8.84 10.16 5.25
CA GLY A 85 8.39 8.95 4.54
C GLY A 85 7.36 8.10 5.29
N VAL A 86 6.67 7.23 4.56
CA VAL A 86 5.91 6.09 5.13
C VAL A 86 6.64 4.79 4.81
N GLN A 87 7.20 4.17 5.85
CA GLN A 87 7.90 2.89 5.79
C GLN A 87 7.00 1.74 6.24
N ARG A 88 7.00 0.66 5.46
CA ARG A 88 6.35 -0.62 5.78
C ARG A 88 7.42 -1.68 6.10
N PRO A 89 7.13 -2.71 6.92
CA PRO A 89 8.11 -3.75 7.28
C PRO A 89 8.71 -4.50 6.09
N GLU A 90 7.92 -4.68 5.03
CA GLU A 90 8.33 -5.33 3.77
C GLU A 90 9.24 -4.43 2.90
N GLY A 91 9.43 -3.17 3.29
CA GLY A 91 10.30 -2.21 2.63
C GLY A 91 11.77 -2.48 2.93
N PHE A 92 12.64 -2.34 1.93
CA PHE A 92 14.05 -2.65 2.07
C PHE A 92 14.78 -1.62 2.93
N GLN A 93 15.52 -2.12 3.91
CA GLN A 93 16.52 -1.35 4.64
C GLN A 93 17.87 -1.50 3.95
N THR A 94 18.53 -0.40 3.60
CA THR A 94 19.95 -0.45 3.21
C THR A 94 20.80 -0.27 4.45
N LEU A 95 21.61 -1.28 4.79
CA LEU A 95 22.60 -1.22 5.87
C LEU A 95 23.75 -0.27 5.48
N VAL A 96 23.48 1.02 5.46
CA VAL A 96 24.49 2.08 5.46
C VAL A 96 24.43 2.74 6.83
N GLY A 97 25.55 2.80 7.53
CA GLY A 97 25.61 3.46 8.84
C GLY A 97 25.32 4.95 8.69
N CYS A 98 24.09 5.36 8.99
CA CYS A 98 23.64 6.75 8.97
C CYS A 98 23.59 7.32 10.39
N GLU A 99 23.84 8.62 10.50
CA GLU A 99 23.56 9.40 11.70
C GLU A 99 22.78 10.67 11.30
N PRO A 100 21.48 10.81 11.68
CA PRO A 100 20.71 9.86 12.48
C PRO A 100 20.36 8.57 11.72
N GLN A 101 20.04 7.50 12.46
CA GLN A 101 19.67 6.21 11.86
C GLN A 101 18.28 6.23 11.22
N ILE A 102 17.39 7.07 11.74
CA ILE A 102 15.98 7.17 11.32
C ILE A 102 15.67 8.65 11.02
N GLY A 103 15.07 8.91 9.87
CA GLY A 103 14.57 10.24 9.50
C GLY A 103 13.17 10.56 10.03
N TYR A 104 12.56 11.62 9.51
CA TYR A 104 11.15 11.93 9.78
C TYR A 104 10.20 11.03 8.99
N GLY A 105 9.06 10.68 9.59
CA GLY A 105 8.01 9.91 8.93
C GLY A 105 7.24 8.96 9.87
N VAL A 106 6.56 8.01 9.26
CA VAL A 106 5.89 6.87 9.93
C VAL A 106 6.59 5.58 9.53
N ARG A 107 6.82 4.70 10.50
CA ARG A 107 7.24 3.32 10.28
C ARG A 107 6.24 2.37 10.90
N PHE A 108 5.58 1.57 10.07
CA PHE A 108 4.79 0.44 10.53
C PHE A 108 5.70 -0.69 11.03
N PHE A 109 5.25 -1.44 12.03
CA PHE A 109 5.99 -2.57 12.62
C PHE A 109 5.04 -3.62 13.18
N ASP A 110 5.48 -4.88 13.20
CA ASP A 110 4.78 -5.96 13.92
C ASP A 110 5.09 -5.87 15.43
N PRO A 111 4.09 -5.69 16.31
CA PRO A 111 4.31 -5.51 17.74
C PRO A 111 4.87 -6.77 18.43
N GLY A 112 4.66 -7.97 17.87
CA GLY A 112 5.21 -9.23 18.38
C GLY A 112 6.65 -9.50 17.97
N VAL A 113 7.19 -8.76 16.99
CA VAL A 113 8.52 -8.99 16.43
C VAL A 113 9.47 -7.81 16.66
N ALA A 114 9.00 -6.58 16.48
CA ALA A 114 9.85 -5.41 16.31
C ALA A 114 9.29 -4.13 16.97
N ALA A 115 8.64 -4.26 18.12
CA ALA A 115 8.19 -3.11 18.90
C ALA A 115 9.36 -2.15 19.19
N PRO A 116 9.23 -0.85 18.87
CA PRO A 116 10.30 0.11 19.09
C PRO A 116 10.50 0.35 20.58
N ASP A 117 11.75 0.34 21.02
CA ASP A 117 12.12 0.80 22.36
C ASP A 117 12.21 2.34 22.37
N VAL A 118 11.06 2.99 22.50
CA VAL A 118 10.99 4.45 22.70
C VAL A 118 11.10 4.71 24.20
N LEU A 119 12.32 4.99 24.67
CA LEU A 119 12.67 5.14 26.09
C LEU A 119 11.61 5.89 26.90
N GLY A 120 10.87 5.15 27.73
CA GLY A 120 9.90 5.67 28.70
C GLY A 120 8.58 6.18 28.11
N ALA A 121 8.37 6.11 26.80
CA ALA A 121 7.10 6.49 26.18
C ALA A 121 6.09 5.34 26.26
N ARG A 122 4.82 5.67 26.53
CA ARG A 122 3.70 4.72 26.38
C ARG A 122 3.08 4.84 24.99
N ALA A 123 2.39 3.78 24.56
CA ALA A 123 1.57 3.86 23.35
C ALA A 123 0.57 5.04 23.44
N GLY A 124 0.48 5.84 22.39
CA GLY A 124 -0.30 7.07 22.31
C GLY A 124 0.39 8.33 22.86
N GLU A 125 1.55 8.21 23.50
CA GLU A 125 2.33 9.35 23.97
C GLU A 125 3.24 9.91 22.88
N VAL A 126 3.50 11.23 22.94
CA VAL A 126 4.44 11.92 22.06
C VAL A 126 5.45 12.62 22.94
N THR A 127 6.71 12.23 22.79
CA THR A 127 7.85 12.69 23.59
C THR A 127 8.88 13.34 22.67
N ARG A 128 9.57 14.35 23.18
CA ARG A 128 10.67 14.96 22.44
C ARG A 128 11.92 14.09 22.59
N PHE A 129 12.55 13.76 21.47
CA PHE A 129 13.83 13.09 21.45
C PHE A 129 14.96 14.08 21.69
N GLU A 130 15.73 13.82 22.73
CA GLU A 130 16.96 14.54 23.07
C GLU A 130 18.11 13.52 23.00
N PRO A 131 19.08 13.67 22.06
CA PRO A 131 20.18 12.73 21.93
C PRO A 131 20.99 12.62 23.23
N VAL A 132 21.41 11.40 23.57
CA VAL A 132 22.39 11.17 24.64
C VAL A 132 23.76 10.88 24.02
N ASP A 133 24.81 11.49 24.54
CA ASP A 133 26.17 11.48 23.96
C ASP A 133 26.76 10.07 23.72
N SER A 134 26.19 9.02 24.33
CA SER A 134 26.74 7.66 24.33
C SER A 134 26.16 6.69 23.31
N VAL A 135 25.11 7.04 22.55
CA VAL A 135 24.34 6.06 21.74
C VAL A 135 24.27 6.41 20.25
N GLY A 136 24.84 7.55 19.83
CA GLY A 136 24.61 8.10 18.49
C GLY A 136 23.16 8.59 18.32
N ALA A 137 22.90 9.45 17.34
CA ALA A 137 21.54 9.95 17.12
C ALA A 137 20.66 8.86 16.46
N LEU A 138 19.71 8.28 17.21
CA LEU A 138 18.71 7.36 16.64
C LEU A 138 17.72 8.11 15.74
N TYR A 139 17.24 9.26 16.20
CA TYR A 139 16.31 10.15 15.50
C TYR A 139 16.95 11.54 15.32
N PRO A 140 16.37 12.43 14.49
CA PRO A 140 16.85 13.80 14.38
C PRO A 140 16.77 14.53 15.74
N PRO A 141 17.78 15.32 16.13
CA PRO A 141 17.76 16.05 17.39
C PRO A 141 16.53 16.95 17.54
N GLY A 142 15.84 16.85 18.67
CA GLY A 142 14.65 17.64 18.95
C GLY A 142 13.37 17.17 18.26
N ALA A 143 13.42 16.06 17.51
CA ALA A 143 12.26 15.43 16.89
C ALA A 143 11.21 15.03 17.94
N TRP A 144 9.94 14.99 17.52
CA TRP A 144 8.85 14.46 18.32
C TRP A 144 8.57 13.03 17.90
N VAL A 145 8.75 12.11 18.85
CA VAL A 145 8.64 10.68 18.65
C VAL A 145 7.46 10.15 19.45
N GLY A 146 6.67 9.29 18.85
CA GLY A 146 5.60 8.58 19.54
C GLY A 146 5.23 7.31 18.80
N PHE A 147 4.48 6.42 19.44
CA PHE A 147 4.05 5.20 18.79
C PHE A 147 2.64 4.78 19.23
N THR A 148 2.02 3.93 18.45
CA THR A 148 0.75 3.27 18.76
C THR A 148 0.82 1.81 18.36
N VAL A 149 -0.03 0.98 18.96
CA VAL A 149 -0.13 -0.45 18.68
C VAL A 149 -1.61 -0.89 18.69
N THR A 150 -1.91 -1.87 17.87
CA THR A 150 -3.11 -2.69 17.83
C THR A 150 -2.73 -4.14 18.16
N ASP A 151 -3.63 -5.09 17.95
CA ASP A 151 -3.34 -6.50 18.16
C ASP A 151 -2.40 -7.06 17.08
N HIS A 152 -2.42 -6.50 15.87
CA HIS A 152 -1.65 -7.01 14.73
C HIS A 152 -0.66 -6.01 14.13
N ALA A 153 -0.70 -4.74 14.51
CA ALA A 153 0.18 -3.71 13.96
C ALA A 153 0.63 -2.69 14.99
N GLY A 154 1.68 -1.95 14.63
CA GLY A 154 2.09 -0.74 15.32
C GLY A 154 2.64 0.28 14.34
N ALA A 155 2.64 1.54 14.74
CA ALA A 155 3.24 2.63 13.98
C ALA A 155 4.11 3.48 14.91
N LEU A 156 5.34 3.72 14.48
CA LEU A 156 6.27 4.68 15.07
C LEU A 156 6.21 5.96 14.24
N VAL A 157 6.01 7.10 14.89
CA VAL A 157 5.95 8.43 14.26
C VAL A 157 7.16 9.23 14.71
N VAL A 158 7.84 9.86 13.77
CA VAL A 158 8.96 10.80 14.00
C VAL A 158 8.65 12.08 13.22
N ALA A 159 8.41 13.20 13.90
CA ALA A 159 8.05 14.47 13.26
C ALA A 159 8.91 15.65 13.74
N GLU A 160 9.00 16.69 12.92
CA GLU A 160 9.69 17.95 13.28
C GLU A 160 8.97 18.70 14.40
N ASP A 161 7.64 18.62 14.44
CA ASP A 161 6.81 19.32 15.42
C ASP A 161 5.84 18.39 16.16
N ARG A 162 5.47 18.80 17.37
CA ARG A 162 4.60 18.02 18.26
C ARG A 162 3.20 17.83 17.69
N ALA A 163 2.69 18.82 16.96
CA ALA A 163 1.31 18.81 16.48
C ALA A 163 1.13 17.80 15.35
N ALA A 164 2.09 17.70 14.43
CA ALA A 164 2.12 16.66 13.40
C ALA A 164 2.17 15.26 14.01
N ALA A 165 3.13 14.99 14.91
CA ALA A 165 3.23 13.69 15.58
C ALA A 165 1.94 13.33 16.36
N ARG A 166 1.39 14.31 17.09
CA ARG A 166 0.15 14.13 17.85
C ARG A 166 -1.02 13.80 16.93
N ARG A 167 -1.18 14.53 15.82
CA ARG A 167 -2.29 14.33 14.89
C ARG A 167 -2.26 12.96 14.23
N VAL A 168 -1.08 12.48 13.82
CA VAL A 168 -0.93 11.12 13.27
C VAL A 168 -1.42 10.09 14.29
N LEU A 169 -1.01 10.21 15.56
CA LEU A 169 -1.41 9.27 16.62
C LEU A 169 -2.86 9.41 17.05
N ASP A 170 -3.44 10.61 17.03
CA ASP A 170 -4.85 10.82 17.38
C ASP A 170 -5.81 10.22 16.33
N PHE A 171 -5.36 10.10 15.07
CA PHE A 171 -6.09 9.41 14.00
C PHE A 171 -5.83 7.90 13.94
N ALA A 172 -4.83 7.41 14.67
CA ALA A 172 -4.47 6.00 14.65
C ALA A 172 -5.57 5.15 15.29
N ALA A 173 -6.14 4.23 14.54
CA ALA A 173 -7.22 3.37 15.01
C ALA A 173 -7.10 1.95 14.45
N SER A 174 -7.55 0.98 15.25
CA SER A 174 -7.79 -0.38 14.76
C SER A 174 -9.06 -0.40 13.90
N VAL A 175 -9.03 -1.08 12.77
CA VAL A 175 -10.15 -1.20 11.83
C VAL A 175 -10.28 -2.62 11.29
N ASP A 176 -11.51 -3.04 11.00
CA ASP A 176 -11.79 -4.27 10.23
C ASP A 176 -11.80 -3.99 8.72
N VAL A 177 -12.25 -2.78 8.36
CA VAL A 177 -12.31 -2.25 7.00
C VAL A 177 -11.78 -0.84 7.02
N ASP A 178 -10.85 -0.56 6.13
CA ASP A 178 -10.21 0.74 6.06
C ASP A 178 -11.01 1.77 5.24
N PRO A 179 -10.61 3.05 5.24
CA PRO A 179 -11.31 4.09 4.48
C PRO A 179 -11.33 3.88 2.95
N ASN A 180 -10.42 3.06 2.42
CA ASN A 180 -10.41 2.64 1.02
C ASN A 180 -11.30 1.40 0.80
N ASN A 181 -12.09 1.01 1.80
CA ASN A 181 -12.96 -0.15 1.82
C ASN A 181 -12.22 -1.48 1.59
N CYS A 182 -10.96 -1.54 2.02
CA CYS A 182 -10.18 -2.75 2.05
C CYS A 182 -10.32 -3.41 3.42
N TRP A 183 -10.72 -4.68 3.41
CA TRP A 183 -10.72 -5.50 4.61
C TRP A 183 -9.28 -5.70 5.10
N THR A 184 -9.09 -5.75 6.41
CA THR A 184 -7.73 -5.84 6.99
C THR A 184 -7.17 -7.25 6.97
N SER A 185 -8.04 -8.25 6.85
CA SER A 185 -7.67 -9.64 6.60
C SER A 185 -8.40 -10.19 5.38
N LEU A 186 -7.68 -11.01 4.61
CA LEU A 186 -8.22 -11.72 3.48
C LEU A 186 -9.00 -12.93 4.00
N ASP A 187 -10.30 -12.77 4.22
CA ASP A 187 -11.21 -13.89 4.28
C ASP A 187 -11.92 -14.10 2.92
N THR A 188 -12.39 -15.31 2.65
CA THR A 188 -13.03 -15.63 1.35
C THR A 188 -14.41 -14.97 1.16
N THR A 189 -14.95 -14.34 2.20
CA THR A 189 -16.30 -13.77 2.24
C THR A 189 -16.31 -12.27 2.08
N HIS A 190 -15.20 -11.58 2.34
CA HIS A 190 -15.12 -10.14 2.42
C HIS A 190 -13.92 -9.64 1.61
N ARG A 191 -14.21 -9.05 0.45
CA ARG A 191 -13.24 -8.51 -0.50
C ARG A 191 -13.73 -7.11 -0.85
N GLY A 192 -12.85 -6.10 -0.79
CA GLY A 192 -13.23 -4.69 -0.71
C GLY A 192 -14.32 -4.25 -1.70
N GLU A 193 -15.25 -3.39 -1.28
CA GLU A 193 -16.54 -3.30 -1.97
C GLU A 193 -16.66 -2.14 -2.97
N TYR A 194 -15.68 -1.23 -3.07
CA TYR A 194 -15.74 -0.15 -4.08
C TYR A 194 -15.29 -0.65 -5.45
N LEU A 195 -16.29 -0.99 -6.24
CA LEU A 195 -16.19 -1.08 -7.69
C LEU A 195 -17.33 -0.28 -8.32
N ASP A 196 -17.08 1.00 -8.56
CA ASP A 196 -17.94 1.81 -9.40
C ASP A 196 -17.13 2.51 -10.50
N ALA A 197 -17.80 3.31 -11.33
CA ALA A 197 -17.17 3.95 -12.48
C ALA A 197 -16.16 5.04 -12.06
N ASP A 198 -16.30 5.56 -10.84
CA ASP A 198 -15.56 6.70 -10.32
C ASP A 198 -14.51 6.28 -9.29
N HIS A 199 -14.61 5.08 -8.72
CA HIS A 199 -13.70 4.58 -7.69
C HIS A 199 -13.41 3.08 -7.83
N LEU A 200 -12.12 2.75 -7.76
CA LEU A 200 -11.61 1.39 -7.67
C LEU A 200 -10.71 1.24 -6.46
N SER A 201 -11.12 0.42 -5.49
CA SER A 201 -10.23 0.02 -4.38
C SER A 201 -9.18 -0.96 -4.86
N ILE A 202 -7.95 -0.77 -4.41
CA ILE A 202 -6.83 -1.68 -4.59
C ILE A 202 -6.39 -2.14 -3.21
N CYS A 203 -6.64 -3.41 -2.89
CA CYS A 203 -6.33 -3.99 -1.59
C CYS A 203 -5.26 -5.06 -1.75
N ARG A 204 -4.05 -4.81 -1.24
CA ARG A 204 -2.95 -5.79 -1.28
C ARG A 204 -2.83 -6.52 0.04
N TYR A 205 -2.74 -7.84 -0.04
CA TYR A 205 -2.53 -8.73 1.09
C TYR A 205 -1.20 -9.46 0.96
N GLY A 206 -0.51 -9.61 2.09
CA GLY A 206 0.70 -10.41 2.17
C GLY A 206 0.39 -11.91 2.17
N GLY A 207 1.43 -12.73 2.17
CA GLY A 207 1.28 -14.19 2.28
C GLY A 207 0.72 -14.64 3.63
N ASP A 208 0.69 -13.77 4.63
CA ASP A 208 0.02 -14.01 5.91
C ASP A 208 -1.47 -13.65 5.89
N GLY A 209 -2.00 -13.22 4.74
CA GLY A 209 -3.39 -12.84 4.54
C GLY A 209 -3.75 -11.46 5.10
N TRP A 210 -2.81 -10.70 5.65
CA TRP A 210 -3.08 -9.37 6.18
C TRP A 210 -2.89 -8.27 5.13
N LEU A 211 -3.70 -7.21 5.24
CA LEU A 211 -3.61 -6.03 4.37
C LEU A 211 -2.23 -5.37 4.51
N GLN A 212 -1.47 -5.34 3.42
CA GLN A 212 -0.15 -4.73 3.36
C GLN A 212 -0.21 -3.30 2.83
N GLN A 213 -1.22 -2.98 2.01
CA GLN A 213 -1.44 -1.65 1.45
C GLN A 213 -2.86 -1.58 0.89
N SER A 214 -3.46 -0.39 0.97
CA SER A 214 -4.71 -0.07 0.32
C SER A 214 -4.58 1.24 -0.44
N GLU A 215 -5.31 1.37 -1.53
CA GLU A 215 -5.40 2.60 -2.32
C GLU A 215 -6.80 2.71 -2.92
N LEU A 216 -7.28 3.93 -3.11
CA LEU A 216 -8.51 4.22 -3.85
C LEU A 216 -8.12 5.02 -5.09
N LEU A 217 -8.41 4.50 -6.28
CA LEU A 217 -8.11 5.21 -7.51
C LEU A 217 -9.06 6.40 -7.73
N SER A 218 -8.55 7.45 -8.38
CA SER A 218 -9.36 8.54 -8.93
C SER A 218 -10.33 8.02 -10.01
N ALA A 219 -11.33 8.80 -10.39
CA ALA A 219 -12.26 8.41 -11.45
C ALA A 219 -11.58 8.20 -12.82
N GLU A 220 -10.60 9.05 -13.16
CA GLU A 220 -9.84 8.93 -14.41
C GLU A 220 -8.96 7.67 -14.40
N ASP A 221 -8.29 7.42 -13.29
CA ASP A 221 -7.45 6.22 -13.12
C ASP A 221 -8.27 4.95 -13.06
N THR A 222 -9.43 4.99 -12.40
CA THR A 222 -10.40 3.89 -12.35
C THR A 222 -10.85 3.50 -13.76
N ALA A 223 -11.30 4.46 -14.55
CA ALA A 223 -11.73 4.21 -15.93
C ALA A 223 -10.59 3.61 -16.77
N THR A 224 -9.36 4.11 -16.59
CA THR A 224 -8.18 3.60 -17.30
C THR A 224 -7.84 2.18 -16.85
N ALA A 225 -7.71 1.95 -15.56
CA ALA A 225 -7.42 0.65 -14.95
C ALA A 225 -8.42 -0.41 -15.38
N LEU A 226 -9.73 -0.14 -15.25
CA LEU A 226 -10.79 -1.06 -15.67
C LEU A 226 -10.77 -1.33 -17.17
N SER A 227 -10.30 -0.38 -17.98
CA SER A 227 -10.13 -0.61 -19.40
C SER A 227 -8.95 -1.54 -19.70
N GLU A 228 -7.88 -1.50 -18.91
CA GLU A 228 -6.61 -2.17 -19.19
C GLU A 228 -6.46 -3.54 -18.52
N ILE A 229 -6.96 -3.69 -17.30
CA ILE A 229 -6.89 -4.93 -16.53
C ILE A 229 -7.56 -6.07 -17.30
N GLY A 230 -6.87 -7.21 -17.41
CA GLY A 230 -7.44 -8.41 -18.03
C GLY A 230 -7.42 -8.44 -19.54
N ARG A 231 -6.75 -7.48 -20.19
CA ARG A 231 -6.51 -7.55 -21.64
C ARG A 231 -5.47 -8.60 -22.03
N GLY A 232 -4.79 -9.20 -21.06
CA GLY A 232 -3.92 -10.35 -21.28
C GLY A 232 -4.65 -11.53 -21.95
N ARG A 233 -3.88 -12.37 -22.66
CA ARG A 233 -4.42 -13.55 -23.34
C ARG A 233 -5.06 -14.49 -22.30
N VAL A 234 -6.28 -14.96 -22.57
CA VAL A 234 -6.91 -16.00 -21.76
C VAL A 234 -6.09 -17.29 -21.85
N VAL A 235 -5.79 -17.88 -20.70
CA VAL A 235 -5.01 -19.12 -20.61
C VAL A 235 -5.85 -20.26 -20.06
N ASP A 236 -5.78 -21.41 -20.74
CA ASP A 236 -6.33 -22.65 -20.22
C ASP A 236 -5.45 -23.15 -19.08
N GLY A 237 -6.02 -23.34 -17.89
CA GLY A 237 -5.26 -23.86 -16.75
C GLY A 237 -6.08 -24.01 -15.48
N SER A 238 -5.64 -24.92 -14.62
CA SER A 238 -6.14 -25.01 -13.25
C SER A 238 -5.65 -23.82 -12.43
N THR A 239 -6.50 -23.30 -11.54
CA THR A 239 -6.17 -22.28 -10.52
C THR A 239 -5.18 -22.77 -9.46
N GLY A 240 -4.81 -24.06 -9.47
CA GLY A 240 -4.04 -24.74 -8.43
C GLY A 240 -2.56 -24.34 -8.28
N CYS A 241 -2.14 -23.20 -8.83
CA CYS A 241 -0.81 -22.65 -8.59
C CYS A 241 -0.81 -21.49 -7.59
N ALA A 242 -1.98 -21.01 -7.14
CA ALA A 242 -2.10 -20.03 -6.07
C ALA A 242 -2.12 -20.75 -4.71
N GLY A 243 -1.07 -20.57 -3.93
CA GLY A 243 -1.03 -20.95 -2.53
C GLY A 243 -1.73 -19.91 -1.66
N THR A 244 -2.08 -20.29 -0.43
CA THR A 244 -2.55 -19.33 0.59
C THR A 244 -1.48 -18.31 0.97
N ASP A 245 -0.23 -18.63 0.70
CA ASP A 245 0.95 -17.88 1.13
C ASP A 245 1.43 -16.87 0.06
N ASP A 246 0.70 -16.72 -1.04
CA ASP A 246 1.04 -15.79 -2.11
C ASP A 246 0.49 -14.37 -1.84
N THR A 247 1.18 -13.35 -2.36
CA THR A 247 0.68 -11.98 -2.36
C THR A 247 -0.57 -11.89 -3.22
N GLN A 248 -1.67 -11.44 -2.64
CA GLN A 248 -2.94 -11.26 -3.33
C GLN A 248 -3.29 -9.78 -3.43
N ILE A 249 -3.73 -9.36 -4.61
CA ILE A 249 -4.19 -7.99 -4.84
C ILE A 249 -5.63 -8.08 -5.30
N VAL A 250 -6.53 -7.50 -4.52
CA VAL A 250 -7.96 -7.47 -4.77
C VAL A 250 -8.30 -6.09 -5.35
N LEU A 251 -8.91 -6.06 -6.54
CA LEU A 251 -9.35 -4.83 -7.19
C LEU A 251 -10.87 -4.77 -7.18
N GLY A 252 -11.42 -3.79 -6.49
CA GLY A 252 -12.87 -3.57 -6.31
C GLY A 252 -13.64 -4.81 -5.87
N GLY A 253 -13.01 -5.70 -5.09
CA GLY A 253 -13.63 -6.91 -4.54
C GLY A 253 -13.88 -8.04 -5.53
N GLN A 254 -13.81 -7.76 -6.83
CA GLN A 254 -14.17 -8.70 -7.88
C GLN A 254 -12.96 -9.36 -8.52
N PHE A 255 -11.86 -8.62 -8.68
CA PHE A 255 -10.69 -9.09 -9.39
C PHE A 255 -9.62 -9.49 -8.39
N VAL A 256 -9.04 -10.68 -8.55
CA VAL A 256 -7.95 -11.14 -7.68
C VAL A 256 -6.72 -11.41 -8.54
N VAL A 257 -5.72 -10.55 -8.37
CA VAL A 257 -4.39 -10.76 -8.93
C VAL A 257 -3.59 -11.53 -7.90
N THR A 258 -3.24 -12.78 -8.20
CA THR A 258 -2.28 -13.54 -7.41
C THR A 258 -0.92 -13.44 -8.06
N LEU A 259 0.05 -12.86 -7.36
CA LEU A 259 1.43 -12.80 -7.82
C LEU A 259 2.18 -13.98 -7.19
N THR A 260 2.68 -14.90 -8.01
CA THR A 260 3.37 -16.11 -7.53
C THR A 260 4.43 -16.59 -8.50
N ASP A 261 5.62 -16.91 -7.98
CA ASP A 261 6.71 -17.50 -8.77
C ASP A 261 6.60 -19.03 -8.88
N GLN A 262 5.63 -19.65 -8.20
CA GLN A 262 5.42 -21.09 -8.19
C GLN A 262 4.75 -21.62 -9.46
N CYS A 263 4.19 -20.74 -10.28
CA CYS A 263 3.61 -21.11 -11.57
C CYS A 263 4.70 -21.51 -12.59
N ARG A 264 4.84 -22.81 -12.87
CA ARG A 264 5.64 -23.30 -14.03
C ARG A 264 5.20 -22.72 -15.37
N GLN A 265 3.95 -22.27 -15.47
CA GLN A 265 3.32 -21.74 -16.67
C GLN A 265 3.31 -20.20 -16.72
N GLY A 266 4.05 -19.52 -15.83
CA GLY A 266 4.12 -18.06 -15.76
C GLY A 266 3.08 -17.43 -14.83
N ASN A 267 3.28 -16.16 -14.47
CA ASN A 267 2.37 -15.38 -13.62
C ASN A 267 1.01 -15.16 -14.31
N ARG A 268 -0.07 -15.15 -13.52
CA ARG A 268 -1.44 -15.09 -14.00
C ARG A 268 -2.26 -14.11 -13.18
N ILE A 269 -3.29 -13.56 -13.81
CA ILE A 269 -4.33 -12.78 -13.14
C ILE A 269 -5.65 -13.56 -13.23
N ALA A 270 -6.37 -13.66 -12.11
CA ALA A 270 -7.68 -14.31 -12.05
C ALA A 270 -8.79 -13.27 -11.99
N LEU A 271 -9.58 -13.19 -13.06
CA LEU A 271 -10.64 -12.20 -13.22
C LEU A 271 -11.96 -12.92 -13.33
N SER A 272 -12.82 -12.80 -12.30
CA SER A 272 -14.18 -13.37 -12.35
C SER A 272 -14.23 -14.86 -12.77
N GLY A 273 -13.21 -15.65 -12.39
CA GLY A 273 -13.10 -17.06 -12.71
C GLY A 273 -12.38 -17.41 -14.03
N THR A 274 -11.97 -16.42 -14.83
CA THR A 274 -11.08 -16.63 -15.99
C THR A 274 -9.63 -16.30 -15.63
N LEU A 275 -8.70 -17.06 -16.18
CA LEU A 275 -7.26 -16.82 -16.02
C LEU A 275 -6.71 -16.11 -17.25
N HIS A 276 -5.95 -15.04 -17.04
CA HIS A 276 -5.25 -14.32 -18.10
C HIS A 276 -3.75 -14.30 -17.82
N GLU A 277 -2.95 -14.19 -18.88
CA GLU A 277 -1.52 -13.86 -18.74
C GLU A 277 -1.37 -12.50 -18.08
N LEU A 278 -0.50 -12.43 -17.07
CA LEU A 278 -0.17 -11.17 -16.42
C LEU A 278 0.65 -10.29 -17.36
N THR A 279 0.18 -9.07 -17.64
CA THR A 279 0.88 -8.08 -18.46
C THR A 279 1.55 -7.00 -17.60
N GLU A 280 2.45 -6.22 -18.21
CA GLU A 280 3.03 -5.02 -17.58
C GLU A 280 1.97 -4.01 -17.14
N ARG A 281 0.85 -3.90 -17.87
CA ARG A 281 -0.26 -2.99 -17.52
C ARG A 281 -1.06 -3.49 -16.33
N ASP A 282 -1.32 -4.81 -16.29
CA ASP A 282 -1.96 -5.42 -15.12
C ASP A 282 -1.10 -5.20 -13.87
N LEU A 283 0.22 -5.36 -13.99
CA LEU A 283 1.15 -5.05 -12.91
C LEU A 283 1.19 -3.57 -12.57
N TYR A 284 1.20 -2.67 -13.54
CA TYR A 284 1.21 -1.24 -13.26
C TYR A 284 0.02 -0.85 -12.38
N TRP A 285 -1.19 -1.32 -12.72
CA TRP A 285 -2.39 -1.03 -11.93
C TRP A 285 -2.48 -1.83 -10.64
N ALA A 286 -2.08 -3.10 -10.62
CA ALA A 286 -2.10 -3.91 -9.39
C ALA A 286 -1.00 -3.48 -8.40
N LEU A 287 0.10 -2.93 -8.91
CA LEU A 287 1.15 -2.35 -8.10
C LEU A 287 0.87 -0.91 -7.70
N SER A 288 0.07 -0.22 -8.53
CA SER A 288 -0.41 1.17 -8.43
C SER A 288 0.65 2.20 -8.03
N PRO A 289 0.46 3.48 -8.40
CA PRO A 289 1.35 4.55 -7.94
C PRO A 289 1.27 4.71 -6.42
N GLY A 290 2.25 4.17 -5.69
CA GLY A 290 2.28 4.21 -4.21
C GLY A 290 3.01 3.03 -3.58
N TRP A 291 3.40 2.04 -4.39
CA TRP A 291 4.22 0.92 -3.92
C TRP A 291 5.54 1.41 -3.32
N SER A 292 5.71 1.17 -2.02
CA SER A 292 6.92 1.50 -1.25
C SER A 292 7.88 0.32 -1.07
N GLY A 293 7.46 -0.90 -1.43
CA GLY A 293 8.31 -2.08 -1.30
C GLY A 293 9.29 -2.22 -2.48
N GLY A 294 10.36 -2.99 -2.31
CA GLY A 294 11.23 -3.32 -3.44
C GLY A 294 10.63 -4.45 -4.28
N LEU A 295 10.81 -4.37 -5.60
CA LEU A 295 10.30 -5.34 -6.58
C LEU A 295 11.05 -6.69 -6.55
N ASP A 296 12.15 -6.78 -5.81
CA ASP A 296 13.14 -7.83 -5.94
C ASP A 296 12.97 -9.01 -4.97
N ARG A 297 12.20 -8.88 -3.86
CA ARG A 297 11.93 -10.00 -2.93
C ARG A 297 10.53 -10.09 -2.29
N SER A 298 9.84 -8.99 -2.00
CA SER A 298 8.52 -9.02 -1.33
C SER A 298 7.35 -9.20 -2.30
N VAL A 299 7.57 -8.97 -3.59
CA VAL A 299 6.63 -9.31 -4.65
C VAL A 299 7.32 -10.32 -5.57
N PRO A 300 6.81 -11.55 -5.71
CA PRO A 300 7.40 -12.56 -6.60
C PRO A 300 7.12 -12.18 -8.07
N LEU A 301 7.79 -11.14 -8.55
CA LEU A 301 7.66 -10.72 -9.94
C LEU A 301 8.47 -11.65 -10.85
N PRO A 302 7.97 -11.97 -12.04
CA PRO A 302 8.74 -12.75 -13.01
C PRO A 302 9.97 -11.96 -13.45
N LYS A 303 11.07 -12.65 -13.76
CA LYS A 303 12.35 -12.03 -14.13
C LYS A 303 12.24 -11.01 -15.27
N GLN A 304 11.26 -11.19 -16.15
CA GLN A 304 10.97 -10.29 -17.27
C GLN A 304 10.41 -8.94 -16.81
N LEU A 305 9.71 -8.90 -15.68
CA LEU A 305 9.03 -7.73 -15.12
C LEU A 305 9.80 -7.09 -13.95
N ARG A 306 11.04 -7.56 -13.69
CA ARG A 306 11.98 -6.97 -12.70
C ARG A 306 12.93 -5.93 -13.32
N ARG A 307 12.71 -5.54 -14.58
CA ARG A 307 13.60 -4.65 -15.34
C ARG A 307 13.07 -3.24 -15.39
#